data_AF-A0A522HC93-F1
#
_entry.id   AF-A0A522HC93-F1
#
_cell.length_a   1.000
_cell.length_b   1.000
_cell.length_c   1.000
_cell.angle_alpha   90.00
_cell.angle_beta   90.00
_cell.angle_gamma   90.00
#
_symmetry.space_group_name_H-M   'P 1'
#
loop_
_entity.id
_entity.type
_entity.pdbx_description
1 polymer ?
#
loop_
_entity_poly.entity_id
_entity_poly.type
_entity_poly.pdbx_seq_one_letter_code
_entity_poly.pdbx_strand_id
1 'polypeptide(L)'
;MNDIVDKYVAYARKIAVQYEAKQVAFADLTGLVEEFALEFTAQVNDLPESQRAPTRAALESALEATQNSLDERRLASQALEEILLSFNRTPIY
;
A
#
# COMPACT_ATOMS: atom_id res chain seq x y z
N MET A 1 3.31 -16.79 -7.75
CA MET A 1 2.45 -15.69 -7.27
C MET A 1 3.37 -14.54 -6.88
N ASN A 2 3.04 -13.31 -7.24
CA ASN A 2 3.98 -12.19 -7.42
C ASN A 2 4.59 -11.75 -6.06
N ASP A 3 5.83 -12.17 -5.76
CA ASP A 3 6.50 -12.03 -4.44
C ASP A 3 6.51 -10.58 -3.92
N ILE A 4 6.66 -9.63 -4.86
CA ILE A 4 6.60 -8.19 -4.60
C ILE A 4 5.20 -7.79 -4.08
N VAL A 5 4.13 -8.24 -4.73
CA VAL A 5 2.76 -7.89 -4.33
C VAL A 5 2.47 -8.39 -2.92
N ASP A 6 2.81 -9.65 -2.63
CA ASP A 6 2.55 -10.25 -1.32
C ASP A 6 3.31 -9.52 -0.19
N LYS A 7 4.58 -9.18 -0.43
CA LYS A 7 5.40 -8.38 0.48
C LYS A 7 4.76 -7.02 0.79
N TYR A 8 4.32 -6.29 -0.23
CA TYR A 8 3.75 -4.95 -0.04
C TYR A 8 2.33 -5.01 0.55
N VAL A 9 1.55 -6.04 0.25
CA VAL A 9 0.26 -6.27 0.94
C VAL A 9 0.48 -6.52 2.44
N ALA A 10 1.46 -7.36 2.80
CA ALA A 10 1.80 -7.59 4.20
C ALA A 10 2.30 -6.32 4.90
N TYR A 11 3.08 -5.49 4.19
CA TYR A 11 3.57 -4.22 4.72
C TYR A 11 2.41 -3.23 4.96
N ALA A 12 1.51 -3.06 3.99
CA ALA A 12 0.34 -2.20 4.13
C ALA A 12 -0.56 -2.64 5.29
N ARG A 13 -0.78 -3.95 5.47
CA ARG A 13 -1.52 -4.49 6.62
C ARG A 13 -0.83 -4.19 7.94
N LYS A 14 0.50 -4.27 7.99
CA LYS A 14 1.27 -3.94 9.20
C LYS A 14 1.10 -2.47 9.57
N ILE A 15 1.20 -1.55 8.61
CA ILE A 15 0.95 -0.11 8.83
C ILE A 15 -0.46 0.11 9.36
N ALA A 16 -1.47 -0.51 8.74
CA ALA A 16 -2.87 -0.40 9.14
C ALA A 16 -3.13 -0.90 10.57
N VAL A 17 -2.54 -2.04 10.95
CA VAL A 17 -2.63 -2.58 12.32
C VAL A 17 -1.93 -1.69 13.34
N GLN A 18 -0.73 -1.18 13.01
CA GLN A 18 0.01 -0.28 13.90
C GLN A 18 -0.73 1.04 14.13
N TYR A 19 -1.35 1.59 13.08
CA TYR A 19 -2.18 2.78 13.17
C TYR A 19 -3.47 2.52 13.98
N GLU A 20 -4.13 1.36 13.79
CA GLU A 20 -5.28 0.95 14.60
C GLU A 20 -4.92 0.78 16.08
N ALA A 21 -3.75 0.22 16.37
CA ALA A 21 -3.22 0.08 17.72
C ALA A 21 -2.72 1.42 18.32
N LYS A 22 -2.84 2.54 17.59
CA LYS A 22 -2.33 3.88 17.96
C LYS A 22 -0.83 3.87 18.31
N GLN A 23 -0.08 2.95 17.71
CA GLN A 23 1.37 2.88 17.85
C GLN A 23 2.09 3.88 16.95
N VAL A 24 1.38 4.40 15.94
CA VAL A 24 1.87 5.37 14.95
C VAL A 24 0.91 6.56 14.98
N ALA A 25 1.47 7.78 15.07
CA ALA A 25 0.68 9.00 14.95
C ALA A 25 0.30 9.24 13.47
N PHE A 26 -0.78 9.97 13.21
CA PHE A 26 -1.21 10.24 11.83
C PHE A 26 -0.13 10.97 11.00
N ALA A 27 0.68 11.83 11.61
CA ALA A 27 1.79 12.50 10.91
C ALA A 27 2.92 11.53 10.49
N ASP A 28 3.15 10.47 11.26
CA ASP A 28 4.08 9.40 10.89
C ASP A 28 3.46 8.46 9.84
N LEU A 29 2.13 8.28 9.86
CA LEU A 29 1.41 7.49 8.86
C LEU A 29 1.62 8.07 7.46
N THR A 30 1.47 9.38 7.26
CA THR A 30 1.67 10.00 5.95
C THR A 30 3.09 9.76 5.41
N GLY A 31 4.11 9.89 6.27
CA GLY A 31 5.50 9.62 5.89
C GLY A 31 5.74 8.15 5.52
N LEU A 32 5.21 7.21 6.30
CA LEU A 32 5.29 5.77 6.02
C LEU A 32 4.58 5.39 4.72
N VAL A 33 3.46 6.04 4.44
CA VAL A 33 2.64 5.85 3.24
C VAL A 33 3.32 6.40 1.99
N GLU A 34 4.01 7.52 2.09
CA GLU A 34 4.85 8.06 1.01
C GLU A 34 6.08 7.17 0.76
N GLU A 35 6.78 6.75 1.81
CA GLU A 35 7.92 5.84 1.72
C GLU A 35 7.50 4.51 1.07
N PHE A 36 6.37 3.94 1.49
CA PHE A 36 5.77 2.74 0.91
C PHE A 36 5.59 2.87 -0.61
N ALA A 37 4.99 3.98 -1.07
CA ALA A 37 4.72 4.20 -2.49
C ALA A 37 6.00 4.41 -3.31
N LEU A 38 6.99 5.08 -2.73
CA LEU A 38 8.30 5.28 -3.35
C LEU A 38 9.08 3.96 -3.47
N GLU A 39 9.16 3.17 -2.39
CA GLU A 39 9.84 1.87 -2.41
C GLU A 39 9.17 0.89 -3.36
N PHE A 40 7.83 0.86 -3.42
CA PHE A 40 7.11 0.02 -4.36
C PHE A 40 7.40 0.42 -5.79
N THR A 41 7.28 1.72 -6.10
CA THR A 41 7.55 2.25 -7.44
C THR A 41 8.98 1.95 -7.88
N ALA A 42 9.96 2.10 -6.99
CA ALA A 42 11.35 1.74 -7.26
C ALA A 42 11.52 0.24 -7.59
N GLN A 43 10.92 -0.65 -6.80
CA GLN A 43 10.95 -2.09 -7.09
C GLN A 43 10.22 -2.46 -8.38
N VAL A 44 9.10 -1.82 -8.67
CA VAL A 44 8.35 -2.07 -9.91
C VAL A 44 9.08 -1.54 -11.12
N ASN A 45 9.78 -0.40 -11.03
CA ASN A 45 10.56 0.13 -12.14
C ASN A 45 11.74 -0.79 -12.52
N ASP A 46 12.25 -1.60 -11.58
CA ASP A 46 13.27 -2.62 -11.83
C ASP A 46 12.71 -3.83 -12.62
N LEU A 47 11.38 -4.02 -12.61
CA LEU A 47 10.72 -5.05 -13.42
C LEU A 47 10.66 -4.66 -14.91
N PRO A 48 10.55 -5.65 -15.81
CA PRO A 48 10.26 -5.41 -17.22
C PRO A 48 8.99 -4.57 -17.37
N GLU A 49 8.98 -3.65 -18.34
CA GLU A 49 7.84 -2.75 -18.61
C GLU A 49 6.50 -3.51 -18.73
N SER A 50 6.52 -4.67 -19.39
CA SER A 50 5.36 -5.57 -19.53
C SER A 50 4.80 -6.11 -18.21
N GLN A 51 5.60 -6.09 -17.14
CA GLN A 51 5.22 -6.54 -15.80
C GLN A 51 4.91 -5.39 -14.83
N ARG A 52 5.25 -4.15 -15.16
CA ARG A 52 5.03 -2.98 -14.28
C ARG A 52 3.55 -2.73 -14.02
N ALA A 53 2.79 -2.51 -15.10
CA ALA A 53 1.34 -2.29 -15.03
C ALA A 53 0.57 -3.44 -14.36
N PRO A 54 0.77 -4.72 -14.70
CA PRO A 54 0.06 -5.81 -14.03
C PRO A 54 0.47 -5.99 -12.57
N THR A 55 1.73 -5.70 -12.20
CA THR A 55 2.16 -5.77 -10.79
C THR A 55 1.54 -4.65 -9.96
N ARG A 56 1.46 -3.43 -10.52
CA ARG A 56 0.75 -2.31 -9.89
C ARG A 56 -0.73 -2.64 -9.67
N ALA A 57 -1.42 -3.09 -10.72
CA ALA A 57 -2.85 -3.41 -10.66
C ALA A 57 -3.13 -4.57 -9.69
N ALA A 58 -2.24 -5.57 -9.61
CA ALA A 58 -2.37 -6.66 -8.66
C ALA A 58 -2.26 -6.18 -7.20
N LEU A 59 -1.35 -5.25 -6.90
CA LEU A 59 -1.23 -4.68 -5.56
C LEU A 59 -2.46 -3.83 -5.21
N GLU A 60 -2.91 -2.96 -6.13
CA GLU A 60 -4.10 -2.14 -5.93
C GLU A 60 -5.31 -3.01 -5.59
N SER A 61 -5.60 -4.02 -6.40
CA SER A 61 -6.73 -4.93 -6.18
C SER A 61 -6.62 -5.70 -4.86
N ALA A 62 -5.42 -6.09 -4.45
CA ALA A 62 -5.21 -6.78 -3.16
C ALA A 62 -5.40 -5.86 -1.94
N LEU A 63 -5.00 -4.60 -2.06
CA LEU A 63 -5.23 -3.58 -1.03
C LEU A 63 -6.71 -3.22 -0.93
N GLU A 64 -7.39 -3.02 -2.06
CA GLU A 64 -8.84 -2.80 -2.11
C GLU A 64 -9.60 -3.99 -1.50
N ALA A 65 -9.24 -5.23 -1.85
CA ALA A 65 -9.86 -6.41 -1.26
C ALA A 65 -9.65 -6.49 0.26
N THR A 66 -8.48 -6.06 0.74
CA THR A 66 -8.17 -5.99 2.18
C THR A 66 -8.98 -4.89 2.86
N GLN A 67 -9.11 -3.72 2.25
CA GLN A 67 -9.91 -2.60 2.75
C GLN A 67 -11.39 -2.97 2.83
N ASN A 68 -11.95 -3.57 1.77
CA ASN A 68 -13.34 -4.04 1.74
C ASN A 68 -13.64 -5.14 2.77
N SER A 69 -12.61 -5.85 3.24
CA SER A 69 -12.74 -6.87 4.29
C SER A 69 -12.67 -6.28 5.70
N LEU A 70 -12.39 -4.98 5.84
CA LEU A 70 -12.32 -4.28 7.13
C LEU A 70 -13.57 -3.42 7.32
N ASP A 71 -14.02 -3.28 8.56
CA ASP A 71 -15.09 -2.33 8.88
C ASP A 71 -14.68 -0.90 8.50
N GLU A 72 -15.53 -0.18 7.77
CA GLU A 72 -15.28 1.21 7.31
C GLU A 72 -15.02 2.20 8.47
N ARG A 73 -15.40 1.85 9.70
CA ARG A 73 -15.19 2.67 10.91
C ARG A 73 -13.83 2.43 11.58
N ARG A 74 -13.02 1.49 11.09
CA ARG A 74 -11.72 1.19 11.68
C ARG A 74 -10.65 2.14 11.17
N LEU A 75 -9.76 2.54 12.09
CA LEU A 75 -8.54 3.28 11.77
C LEU A 75 -7.68 2.52 10.75
N ALA A 76 -7.67 1.18 10.79
CA ALA A 76 -7.00 0.36 9.77
C ALA A 76 -7.50 0.62 8.35
N SER A 77 -8.80 0.87 8.16
CA SER A 77 -9.38 1.18 6.85
C SER A 77 -8.91 2.56 6.36
N GLN A 78 -8.87 3.56 7.26
CA GLN A 78 -8.33 4.89 6.95
C GLN A 78 -6.85 4.83 6.54
N ALA A 79 -6.04 4.02 7.23
CA ALA A 79 -4.64 3.85 6.87
C ALA A 79 -4.46 3.22 5.49
N LEU A 80 -5.29 2.23 5.13
CA LEU A 80 -5.24 1.62 3.78
C LEU A 80 -5.71 2.57 2.68
N GLU A 81 -6.68 3.43 2.97
CA GLU A 81 -7.14 4.47 2.04
C GLU A 81 -6.01 5.46 1.74
N GLU A 82 -5.29 5.93 2.76
CA GLU A 82 -4.13 6.81 2.57
C GLU A 82 -3.03 6.12 1.76
N ILE A 83 -2.77 4.82 2.01
CA ILE A 83 -1.82 4.02 1.21
C ILE A 83 -2.22 4.02 -0.27
N LEU A 84 -3.49 3.70 -0.58
CA LEU A 84 -4.01 3.68 -1.95
C LEU A 84 -3.91 5.06 -2.61
N LEU A 85 -4.13 6.13 -1.85
CA LEU A 85 -4.10 7.50 -2.34
C LEU A 85 -2.69 7.96 -2.68
N SER A 86 -1.70 7.67 -1.83
CA SER A 86 -0.28 7.91 -2.09
C SER A 86 0.25 7.07 -3.26
N PHE A 87 -0.17 5.81 -3.30
CA PHE A 87 0.15 4.89 -4.38
C PHE A 87 -0.35 5.35 -5.75
N ASN A 88 -1.55 5.92 -5.80
CA ASN A 88 -2.12 6.48 -7.03
C ASN A 88 -1.50 7.83 -7.42
N ARG A 89 -1.01 8.60 -6.45
CA ARG A 89 -0.28 9.86 -6.69
C ARG A 89 1.14 9.66 -7.21
N THR A 90 1.76 8.51 -6.95
CA THR A 90 3.13 8.23 -7.37
C THR A 90 3.15 7.74 -8.83
N PRO A 91 3.74 8.48 -9.78
CA PRO A 91 3.85 8.04 -11.17
C PRO A 91 4.85 6.89 -11.31
N ILE A 92 4.49 5.89 -12.13
CA ILE A 92 5.39 4.82 -12.55
C ILE A 92 6.01 5.25 -13.88
N TYR A 93 7.33 5.11 -14.02
CA TYR A 93 8.12 5.55 -15.18
C TYR A 93 8.76 4.37 -15.91
#